data_AF-A0A3A6FXQ7-F1
#
_entry.id   AF-A0A3A6FXQ7-F1
#
_cell.length_a   1.000
_cell.length_b   1.000
_cell.length_c   1.000
_cell.angle_alpha   90.00
_cell.angle_beta   90.00
_cell.angle_gamma   90.00
#
_symmetry.space_group_name_H-M   'P 1'
#
loop_
_entity.id
_entity.type
_entity.pdbx_description
1 polymer ?
#
loop_
_entity_poly.entity_id
_entity_poly.type
_entity_poly.pdbx_seq_one_letter_code
_entity_poly.pdbx_strand_id
1 'polypeptide(L)'
;MPFNQKPQKFNANINTVEIGCGDKAIKLGGENTFPFYTFDAPMENAPKVGVEISDMGLANVPGIQEYYAGATTMAEIAKKAEAVEGADFVCLRLEGGDPNGADKSVDELIAIVKEVGDAVTCPLVVEGCKNVEKDAELLPKVAEVLQGKNALVLSAREENYKAVGAAAGLAYNQKVGAESAVDINLAKQLNVVMTQLGVKAQDIVMNVGSAAVGYGFEYVVSTMDRIKGAALSQNDNMLQMPIITTVADESWSVKEAMASEEDMPEWGSLEERGISMEVQTAAAVLASGSDAVILKHPQSVATISKMIKELM
;
A
#
# COMPACT_ATOMS: atom_id res chain seq x y z
N MET A 1 -32.00 -6.16 33.16
CA MET A 1 -31.25 -7.35 32.71
C MET A 1 -29.81 -6.94 32.53
N PRO A 2 -28.82 -7.79 32.84
CA PRO A 2 -27.42 -7.50 32.53
C PRO A 2 -27.24 -7.43 31.01
N PHE A 3 -26.37 -6.53 30.54
CA PHE A 3 -25.95 -6.51 29.15
C PHE A 3 -25.29 -7.85 28.80
N ASN A 4 -25.67 -8.42 27.66
CA ASN A 4 -25.08 -9.64 27.14
C ASN A 4 -24.49 -9.32 25.76
N GLN A 5 -23.17 -9.24 25.68
CA GLN A 5 -22.47 -9.03 24.42
C GLN A 5 -22.76 -10.18 23.47
N LYS A 6 -23.07 -9.86 22.21
CA LYS A 6 -23.24 -10.85 21.15
C LYS A 6 -22.20 -10.61 20.07
N PRO A 7 -21.03 -11.26 20.17
CA PRO A 7 -19.98 -11.13 19.16
C PRO A 7 -20.51 -11.50 17.78
N GLN A 8 -20.24 -10.67 16.79
CA GLN A 8 -20.47 -11.04 15.39
C GLN A 8 -19.44 -12.08 14.97
N LYS A 9 -19.90 -13.21 14.42
CA LYS A 9 -19.03 -14.31 13.98
C LYS A 9 -19.10 -14.47 12.48
N PHE A 10 -17.94 -14.51 11.85
CA PHE A 10 -17.80 -14.87 10.45
C PHE A 10 -17.15 -16.26 10.34
N ASN A 11 -17.64 -17.07 9.39
CA ASN A 11 -17.05 -18.38 9.07
C ASN A 11 -15.95 -18.26 8.01
N ALA A 12 -15.88 -17.11 7.33
CA ALA A 12 -14.88 -16.75 6.36
C ALA A 12 -13.75 -15.94 7.03
N ASN A 13 -12.59 -15.93 6.39
CA ASN A 13 -11.45 -15.12 6.78
C ASN A 13 -10.87 -14.42 5.54
N ILE A 14 -10.23 -13.28 5.75
CA ILE A 14 -9.31 -12.73 4.75
C ILE A 14 -8.07 -13.63 4.69
N ASN A 15 -7.55 -13.85 3.49
CA ASN A 15 -6.34 -14.60 3.23
C ASN A 15 -5.15 -13.91 3.91
N THR A 16 -4.25 -14.72 4.46
CA THR A 16 -2.99 -14.20 5.00
C THR A 16 -1.95 -14.17 3.89
N VAL A 17 -1.40 -12.99 3.61
CA VAL A 17 -0.28 -12.82 2.67
C VAL A 17 0.96 -12.42 3.46
N GLU A 18 2.03 -13.20 3.35
CA GLU A 18 3.32 -12.89 3.99
C GLU A 18 4.26 -12.21 3.01
N ILE A 19 4.82 -11.05 3.37
CA ILE A 19 5.81 -10.31 2.59
C ILE A 19 7.13 -10.17 3.35
N GLY A 20 8.25 -10.15 2.63
CA GLY A 20 9.60 -10.18 3.20
C GLY A 20 10.02 -11.58 3.65
N CYS A 21 11.18 -11.65 4.32
CA CYS A 21 11.82 -12.91 4.69
C CYS A 21 12.33 -12.90 6.14
N GLY A 22 12.44 -14.10 6.72
CA GLY A 22 13.00 -14.30 8.06
C GLY A 22 12.23 -13.55 9.15
N ASP A 23 12.94 -13.12 10.18
CA ASP A 23 12.34 -12.48 11.36
C ASP A 23 11.71 -11.10 11.10
N LYS A 24 11.95 -10.55 9.89
CA LYS A 24 11.39 -9.27 9.43
C LYS A 24 10.18 -9.44 8.52
N ALA A 25 9.80 -10.68 8.19
CA ALA A 25 8.59 -10.92 7.41
C ALA A 25 7.35 -10.42 8.17
N ILE A 26 6.42 -9.82 7.43
CA ILE A 26 5.13 -9.37 7.97
C ILE A 26 3.99 -10.09 7.27
N LYS A 27 2.85 -10.16 7.95
CA LYS A 27 1.63 -10.76 7.43
C LYS A 27 0.54 -9.71 7.30
N LEU A 28 -0.15 -9.73 6.16
CA LEU A 28 -1.32 -8.92 5.87
C LEU A 28 -2.57 -9.81 5.89
N GLY A 29 -3.69 -9.28 6.37
CA GLY A 29 -4.97 -9.99 6.43
C GLY A 29 -5.00 -11.10 7.50
N GLY A 30 -5.80 -12.15 7.27
CA GLY A 30 -5.99 -13.26 8.21
C GLY A 30 -7.15 -13.06 9.20
N GLU A 31 -7.69 -11.86 9.28
CA GLU A 31 -8.80 -11.52 10.15
C GLU A 31 -10.12 -12.12 9.66
N ASN A 32 -10.99 -12.39 10.62
CA ASN A 32 -12.36 -12.86 10.43
C ASN A 32 -13.35 -11.97 11.18
N THR A 33 -13.05 -10.68 11.27
CA THR A 33 -13.85 -9.64 11.93
C THR A 33 -13.75 -8.35 11.13
N PHE A 34 -14.62 -7.38 11.43
CA PHE A 34 -14.51 -6.05 10.86
C PHE A 34 -13.29 -5.28 11.43
N PRO A 35 -12.83 -4.22 10.75
CA PRO A 35 -11.61 -3.51 11.13
C PRO A 35 -11.65 -3.02 12.58
N PHE A 36 -10.63 -3.37 13.37
CA PHE A 36 -10.50 -3.04 14.79
C PHE A 36 -11.62 -3.56 15.72
N TYR A 37 -12.49 -4.47 15.26
CA TYR A 37 -13.53 -5.07 16.10
C TYR A 37 -12.97 -6.25 16.89
N THR A 38 -11.90 -6.02 17.65
CA THR A 38 -11.20 -7.03 18.47
C THR A 38 -12.09 -7.59 19.59
N PHE A 39 -13.18 -6.90 19.90
CA PHE A 39 -14.24 -7.38 20.79
C PHE A 39 -15.10 -8.50 20.17
N ASP A 40 -15.14 -8.64 18.84
CA ASP A 40 -15.90 -9.68 18.14
C ASP A 40 -15.05 -10.95 17.91
N ALA A 41 -13.79 -10.78 17.48
CA ALA A 41 -12.80 -11.85 17.36
C ALA A 41 -11.37 -11.28 17.46
N PRO A 42 -10.38 -12.08 17.91
CA PRO A 42 -8.97 -11.68 17.90
C PRO A 42 -8.50 -11.34 16.48
N MET A 43 -7.72 -10.27 16.36
CA MET A 43 -7.05 -9.89 15.12
C MET A 43 -5.55 -10.19 15.26
N GLU A 44 -5.10 -11.31 14.69
CA GLU A 44 -3.73 -11.79 14.88
C GLU A 44 -2.68 -10.92 14.17
N ASN A 45 -3.04 -10.37 13.00
CA ASN A 45 -2.17 -9.49 12.23
C ASN A 45 -2.78 -8.07 12.27
N ALA A 46 -2.14 -7.18 13.03
CA ALA A 46 -2.50 -5.75 13.00
C ALA A 46 -2.17 -5.15 11.62
N PRO A 47 -2.93 -4.15 11.16
CA PRO A 47 -2.63 -3.42 9.93
C PRO A 47 -1.20 -2.86 9.90
N LYS A 48 -0.65 -2.70 8.70
CA LYS A 48 0.76 -2.36 8.47
C LYS A 48 0.95 -0.97 7.85
N VAL A 49 2.04 -0.29 8.22
CA VAL A 49 2.36 1.04 7.70
C VAL A 49 3.66 1.01 6.91
N GLY A 50 3.57 1.40 5.64
CA GLY A 50 4.71 1.53 4.74
C GLY A 50 5.18 2.97 4.60
N VAL A 51 6.48 3.14 4.36
CA VAL A 51 7.07 4.44 4.02
C VAL A 51 7.42 4.48 2.54
N GLU A 52 6.85 5.43 1.82
CA GLU A 52 7.13 5.66 0.40
C GLU A 52 8.43 6.45 0.20
N ILE A 53 9.27 5.93 -0.68
CA ILE A 53 10.41 6.62 -1.27
C ILE A 53 10.28 6.56 -2.79
N SER A 54 10.83 7.54 -3.50
CA SER A 54 10.73 7.63 -4.95
C SER A 54 12.10 7.49 -5.61
N ASP A 55 12.15 6.84 -6.77
CA ASP A 55 13.33 6.83 -7.63
C ASP A 55 13.76 8.24 -8.09
N MET A 56 12.88 9.23 -7.97
CA MET A 56 13.14 10.65 -8.22
C MET A 56 13.86 11.35 -7.06
N GLY A 57 14.15 10.63 -5.97
CA GLY A 57 14.81 11.17 -4.78
C GLY A 57 13.79 11.60 -3.70
N LEU A 58 14.14 12.64 -2.95
CA LEU A 58 13.26 13.13 -1.88
C LEU A 58 12.06 13.87 -2.46
N ALA A 59 10.87 13.49 -1.98
CA ALA A 59 9.64 14.14 -2.39
C ALA A 59 9.64 15.63 -2.00
N ASN A 60 9.01 16.44 -2.83
CA ASN A 60 8.77 17.85 -2.53
C ASN A 60 7.55 18.01 -1.61
N VAL A 61 7.63 17.44 -0.42
CA VAL A 61 6.61 17.50 0.63
C VAL A 61 7.16 18.34 1.78
N PRO A 62 6.38 19.26 2.38
CA PRO A 62 6.78 20.01 3.56
C PRO A 62 7.27 19.10 4.71
N GLY A 63 8.33 19.50 5.41
CA GLY A 63 8.84 18.80 6.60
C GLY A 63 9.74 17.58 6.34
N ILE A 64 9.65 16.96 5.15
CA ILE A 64 10.33 15.67 4.90
C ILE A 64 11.86 15.82 4.76
N GLN A 65 12.35 16.95 4.23
CA GLN A 65 13.76 17.11 3.87
C GLN A 65 14.68 17.08 5.10
N GLU A 66 14.21 17.59 6.25
CA GLU A 66 14.99 17.59 7.49
C GLU A 66 15.25 16.16 7.97
N TYR A 67 14.23 15.29 7.94
CA TYR A 67 14.37 13.89 8.36
C TYR A 67 15.41 13.15 7.50
N TYR A 68 15.35 13.38 6.19
CA TYR A 68 16.27 12.73 5.25
C TYR A 68 17.61 13.46 5.08
N ALA A 69 17.85 14.59 5.74
CA ALA A 69 19.06 15.39 5.61
C ALA A 69 20.36 14.56 5.68
N GLY A 70 21.25 14.75 4.71
CA GLY A 70 22.51 14.02 4.59
C GLY A 70 22.43 12.66 3.87
N ALA A 71 21.24 12.18 3.51
CA ALA A 71 21.11 11.07 2.56
C ALA A 71 21.30 11.60 1.14
N THR A 72 22.22 10.98 0.41
CA THR A 72 22.66 11.36 -0.93
C THR A 72 22.44 10.26 -1.96
N THR A 73 22.21 9.02 -1.53
CA THR A 73 21.88 7.88 -2.39
C THR A 73 20.52 7.28 -2.04
N MET A 74 19.96 6.47 -2.94
CA MET A 74 18.68 5.79 -2.69
C MET A 74 18.78 4.74 -1.59
N ALA A 75 19.92 4.08 -1.43
CA ALA A 75 20.19 3.21 -0.29
C ALA A 75 20.13 3.96 1.05
N GLU A 76 20.69 5.17 1.12
CA GLU A 76 20.67 5.98 2.34
C GLU A 76 19.25 6.48 2.66
N ILE A 77 18.50 6.91 1.64
CA ILE A 77 17.09 7.28 1.77
C ILE A 77 16.27 6.08 2.26
N ALA A 78 16.45 4.90 1.65
CA ALA A 78 15.72 3.70 2.01
C ALA A 78 16.00 3.23 3.44
N LYS A 79 17.26 3.29 3.90
CA LYS A 79 17.61 2.98 5.29
C LYS A 79 16.99 3.95 6.29
N LYS A 80 16.88 5.22 5.93
CA LYS A 80 16.18 6.20 6.76
C LYS A 80 14.67 5.95 6.77
N ALA A 81 14.08 5.61 5.64
CA ALA A 81 12.66 5.24 5.55
C ALA A 81 12.35 3.99 6.40
N GLU A 82 13.20 2.96 6.34
CA GLU A 82 13.12 1.77 7.19
C GLU A 82 13.24 2.10 8.69
N ALA A 83 13.98 3.15 9.05
CA ALA A 83 14.19 3.57 10.43
C ALA A 83 13.10 4.51 10.98
N VAL A 84 12.09 4.87 10.18
CA VAL A 84 10.95 5.68 10.65
C VAL A 84 10.21 4.92 11.74
N GLU A 85 9.93 5.62 12.86
CA GLU A 85 9.20 5.02 13.95
C GLU A 85 7.81 4.56 13.49
N GLY A 86 7.56 3.26 13.61
CA GLY A 86 6.28 2.66 13.23
C GLY A 86 6.22 2.15 11.79
N ALA A 87 7.30 2.25 11.01
CA ALA A 87 7.40 1.63 9.70
C ALA A 87 7.47 0.09 9.81
N ASP A 88 6.62 -0.61 9.06
CA ASP A 88 6.64 -2.05 8.92
C ASP A 88 7.35 -2.50 7.63
N PHE A 89 7.35 -1.65 6.60
CA PHE A 89 7.97 -1.92 5.29
C PHE A 89 8.32 -0.62 4.56
N VAL A 90 9.13 -0.74 3.49
CA VAL A 90 9.44 0.36 2.57
C VAL A 90 8.71 0.13 1.26
N CYS A 91 8.10 1.18 0.70
CA CYS A 91 7.57 1.19 -0.66
C CYS A 91 8.50 2.04 -1.55
N LEU A 92 9.12 1.43 -2.56
CA LEU A 92 9.84 2.15 -3.60
C LEU A 92 8.91 2.39 -4.79
N ARG A 93 8.56 3.65 -5.03
CA ARG A 93 7.82 4.08 -6.20
C ARG A 93 8.76 4.41 -7.35
N LEU A 94 8.50 3.84 -8.53
CA LEU A 94 9.27 4.02 -9.75
C LEU A 94 8.62 5.04 -10.69
N GLU A 95 8.19 6.18 -10.16
CA GLU A 95 7.46 7.22 -10.90
C GLU A 95 8.28 7.85 -12.03
N GLY A 96 9.62 7.86 -11.92
CA GLY A 96 10.50 8.32 -12.98
C GLY A 96 10.41 7.50 -14.27
N GLY A 97 9.78 6.33 -14.24
CA GLY A 97 9.51 5.51 -15.42
C GLY A 97 8.40 6.02 -16.33
N ASP A 98 7.55 6.97 -15.90
CA ASP A 98 6.44 7.46 -16.71
C ASP A 98 6.95 8.05 -18.05
N PRO A 99 6.52 7.52 -19.20
CA PRO A 99 6.86 8.06 -20.51
C PRO A 99 6.46 9.53 -20.74
N ASN A 100 5.52 10.05 -19.95
CA ASN A 100 5.10 11.46 -20.01
C ASN A 100 5.86 12.36 -19.03
N GLY A 101 6.72 11.77 -18.20
CA GLY A 101 7.51 12.45 -17.18
C GLY A 101 9.00 12.39 -17.50
N ALA A 102 9.77 11.79 -16.58
CA ALA A 102 11.22 11.65 -16.74
C ALA A 102 11.62 10.57 -17.74
N ASP A 103 10.73 9.62 -18.04
CA ASP A 103 10.95 8.46 -18.93
C ASP A 103 12.30 7.77 -18.74
N LYS A 104 12.67 7.52 -17.47
CA LYS A 104 13.88 6.78 -17.15
C LYS A 104 13.86 5.42 -17.82
N SER A 105 15.03 4.97 -18.24
CA SER A 105 15.16 3.64 -18.84
C SER A 105 14.84 2.56 -17.80
N VAL A 106 14.37 1.41 -18.27
CA VAL A 106 14.08 0.28 -17.38
C VAL A 106 15.35 -0.18 -16.66
N ASP A 107 16.51 -0.19 -17.34
CA ASP A 107 17.78 -0.59 -16.72
C ASP A 107 18.22 0.35 -15.58
N GLU A 108 17.98 1.65 -15.73
CA GLU A 108 18.22 2.64 -14.67
C GLU A 108 17.34 2.39 -13.45
N LEU A 109 16.04 2.16 -13.66
CA LEU A 109 15.10 1.88 -12.58
C LEU A 109 15.44 0.56 -11.87
N ILE A 110 15.85 -0.47 -12.60
CA ILE A 110 16.26 -1.76 -12.02
C ILE A 110 17.54 -1.62 -11.20
N ALA A 111 18.48 -0.75 -11.60
CA ALA A 111 19.65 -0.45 -10.79
C ALA A 111 19.26 0.16 -9.43
N ILE A 112 18.29 1.08 -9.41
CA ILE A 112 17.75 1.69 -8.18
C ILE A 112 17.03 0.65 -7.31
N VAL A 113 16.20 -0.20 -7.92
CA VAL A 113 15.50 -1.29 -7.20
C VAL A 113 16.50 -2.22 -6.52
N LYS A 114 17.60 -2.55 -7.21
CA LYS A 114 18.66 -3.38 -6.65
C LYS A 114 19.39 -2.66 -5.51
N GLU A 115 19.76 -1.39 -5.69
CA GLU A 115 20.40 -0.58 -4.65
C GLU A 115 19.54 -0.55 -3.37
N VAL A 116 18.24 -0.28 -3.50
CA VAL A 116 17.30 -0.25 -2.37
C VAL A 116 17.10 -1.64 -1.77
N GLY A 117 16.86 -2.65 -2.59
CA GLY A 117 16.65 -4.03 -2.16
C GLY A 117 17.84 -4.64 -1.42
N ASP A 118 19.07 -4.23 -1.76
CA ASP A 118 20.30 -4.63 -1.06
C ASP A 118 20.51 -3.83 0.24
N ALA A 119 19.94 -2.62 0.34
CA ALA A 119 20.14 -1.72 1.47
C ALA A 119 19.22 -1.99 2.66
N VAL A 120 17.95 -2.35 2.42
CA VAL A 120 16.93 -2.53 3.48
C VAL A 120 16.83 -3.98 3.96
N THR A 121 16.42 -4.15 5.21
CA THR A 121 16.18 -5.48 5.82
C THR A 121 14.70 -5.79 6.03
N CYS A 122 13.85 -4.77 6.07
CA CYS A 122 12.40 -4.89 6.12
C CYS A 122 11.83 -5.41 4.78
N PRO A 123 10.56 -5.84 4.76
CA PRO A 123 9.87 -6.13 3.51
C PRO A 123 9.91 -4.93 2.56
N LEU A 124 10.00 -5.24 1.26
CA LEU A 124 10.01 -4.24 0.19
C LEU A 124 8.75 -4.39 -0.65
N VAL A 125 8.04 -3.28 -0.83
CA VAL A 125 7.01 -3.10 -1.84
C VAL A 125 7.62 -2.27 -2.97
N VAL A 126 7.40 -2.64 -4.23
CA VAL A 126 7.83 -1.83 -5.37
C VAL A 126 6.62 -1.47 -6.20
N GLU A 127 6.34 -0.18 -6.31
CA GLU A 127 5.26 0.38 -7.11
C GLU A 127 5.79 0.88 -8.46
N GLY A 128 5.10 0.52 -9.54
CA GLY A 128 5.39 0.99 -10.90
C GLY A 128 5.11 2.48 -11.12
N CYS A 129 5.20 2.91 -12.38
CA CYS A 129 4.97 4.30 -12.76
C CYS A 129 3.49 4.60 -13.10
N LYS A 130 2.60 3.61 -12.99
CA LYS A 130 1.17 3.66 -13.34
C LYS A 130 0.88 3.75 -14.85
N ASN A 131 1.90 3.72 -15.70
CA ASN A 131 1.74 3.54 -17.15
C ASN A 131 1.71 2.04 -17.50
N VAL A 132 0.58 1.56 -18.04
CA VAL A 132 0.33 0.14 -18.30
C VAL A 132 1.40 -0.51 -19.17
N GLU A 133 1.83 0.15 -20.25
CA GLU A 133 2.79 -0.40 -21.21
C GLU A 133 4.20 -0.45 -20.61
N LYS A 134 4.62 0.65 -19.96
CA LYS A 134 5.91 0.71 -19.29
C LYS A 134 5.99 -0.30 -18.15
N ASP A 135 4.96 -0.39 -17.31
CA ASP A 135 4.92 -1.30 -16.16
C ASP A 135 4.86 -2.78 -16.60
N ALA A 136 4.28 -3.07 -17.77
CA ALA A 136 4.31 -4.41 -18.35
C ALA A 136 5.73 -4.87 -18.74
N GLU A 137 6.66 -3.94 -19.00
CA GLU A 137 8.08 -4.24 -19.22
C GLU A 137 8.89 -4.19 -17.91
N LEU A 138 8.64 -3.16 -17.08
CA LEU A 138 9.40 -2.86 -15.88
C LEU A 138 9.16 -3.87 -14.76
N LEU A 139 7.91 -4.13 -14.39
CA LEU A 139 7.58 -4.94 -13.21
C LEU A 139 8.03 -6.41 -13.32
N PRO A 140 8.05 -7.06 -14.50
CA PRO A 140 8.69 -8.37 -14.64
C PRO A 140 10.18 -8.38 -14.26
N LYS A 141 10.93 -7.34 -14.65
CA LYS A 141 12.37 -7.22 -14.30
C LYS A 141 12.56 -6.86 -12.82
N VAL A 142 11.64 -6.09 -12.23
CA VAL A 142 11.60 -5.85 -10.78
C VAL A 142 11.43 -7.17 -10.03
N ALA A 143 10.49 -8.02 -10.47
CA ALA A 143 10.27 -9.32 -9.85
C ALA A 143 11.50 -10.24 -9.93
N GLU A 144 12.20 -10.21 -11.07
CA GLU A 144 13.44 -10.95 -11.29
C GLU A 144 14.58 -10.48 -10.37
N VAL A 145 14.87 -9.18 -10.35
CA VAL A 145 16.02 -8.66 -9.58
C VAL A 145 15.83 -8.81 -8.08
N LEU A 146 14.59 -8.86 -7.61
CA LEU A 146 14.23 -9.08 -6.20
C LEU A 146 14.02 -10.56 -5.85
N GLN A 147 14.38 -11.51 -6.72
CA GLN A 147 14.17 -12.93 -6.45
C GLN A 147 14.77 -13.34 -5.10
N GLY A 148 13.96 -14.04 -4.30
CA GLY A 148 14.34 -14.46 -2.95
C GLY A 148 14.09 -13.42 -1.84
N LYS A 149 13.59 -12.22 -2.17
CA LYS A 149 13.19 -11.21 -1.17
C LYS A 149 11.72 -11.30 -0.73
N ASN A 150 10.89 -12.09 -1.44
CA ASN A 150 9.45 -12.17 -1.21
C ASN A 150 8.79 -10.78 -1.14
N ALA A 151 9.14 -9.93 -2.12
CA ALA A 151 8.66 -8.58 -2.26
C ALA A 151 7.21 -8.55 -2.75
N LEU A 152 6.53 -7.43 -2.55
CA LEU A 152 5.23 -7.15 -3.17
C LEU A 152 5.43 -6.25 -4.39
N VAL A 153 5.05 -6.72 -5.56
CA VAL A 153 5.12 -5.97 -6.83
C VAL A 153 3.75 -5.35 -7.12
N LEU A 154 3.67 -4.02 -7.10
CA LEU A 154 2.45 -3.22 -7.17
C LEU A 154 2.45 -2.41 -8.49
N SER A 155 1.54 -2.58 -9.45
CA SER A 155 0.45 -3.54 -9.49
C SER A 155 0.23 -4.13 -10.88
N ALA A 156 -0.31 -5.35 -10.90
CA ALA A 156 -1.07 -5.86 -12.04
C ALA A 156 -2.40 -5.08 -12.16
N ARG A 157 -2.77 -4.71 -13.38
CA ARG A 157 -4.06 -4.12 -13.77
C ARG A 157 -4.72 -4.98 -14.85
N GLU A 158 -5.99 -4.73 -15.16
CA GLU A 158 -6.75 -5.52 -16.15
C GLU A 158 -6.03 -5.67 -17.50
N GLU A 159 -5.29 -4.65 -17.91
CA GLU A 159 -4.62 -4.61 -19.21
C GLU A 159 -3.28 -5.35 -19.23
N ASN A 160 -2.56 -5.41 -18.10
CA ASN A 160 -1.20 -5.97 -18.02
C ASN A 160 -1.04 -7.15 -17.05
N TYR A 161 -2.12 -7.63 -16.42
CA TYR A 161 -2.07 -8.70 -15.40
C TYR A 161 -1.36 -9.96 -15.86
N LYS A 162 -1.42 -10.30 -17.15
CA LYS A 162 -0.73 -11.48 -17.70
C LYS A 162 0.78 -11.34 -17.56
N ALA A 163 1.34 -10.18 -17.89
CA ALA A 163 2.78 -9.94 -17.81
C ALA A 163 3.22 -9.86 -16.35
N VAL A 164 2.58 -8.99 -15.57
CA VAL A 164 2.93 -8.75 -14.17
C VAL A 164 2.66 -9.98 -13.30
N GLY A 165 1.48 -10.58 -13.41
CA GLY A 165 1.08 -11.75 -12.64
C GLY A 165 1.89 -13.01 -12.96
N ALA A 166 2.21 -13.26 -14.24
CA ALA A 166 3.06 -14.40 -14.59
C ALA A 166 4.50 -14.22 -14.09
N ALA A 167 5.07 -13.03 -14.24
CA ALA A 167 6.44 -12.77 -13.79
C ALA A 167 6.55 -12.78 -12.26
N ALA A 168 5.79 -11.92 -11.59
CA ALA A 168 5.86 -11.78 -10.14
C ALA A 168 5.34 -13.03 -9.42
N GLY A 169 4.11 -13.46 -9.73
CA GLY A 169 3.45 -14.53 -8.99
C GLY A 169 3.90 -15.95 -9.34
N LEU A 170 4.33 -16.21 -10.59
CA LEU A 170 4.62 -17.58 -11.06
C LEU A 170 6.11 -17.84 -11.31
N ALA A 171 6.81 -16.92 -11.98
CA ALA A 171 8.20 -17.11 -12.34
C ALA A 171 9.15 -16.85 -11.17
N TYR A 172 8.90 -15.78 -10.42
CA TYR A 172 9.84 -15.29 -9.38
C TYR A 172 9.33 -15.43 -7.94
N ASN A 173 8.12 -16.00 -7.75
CA ASN A 173 7.51 -16.26 -6.43
C ASN A 173 7.44 -15.02 -5.51
N GLN A 174 7.20 -13.86 -6.09
CA GLN A 174 6.88 -12.62 -5.38
C GLN A 174 5.38 -12.57 -5.06
N LYS A 175 4.96 -11.57 -4.28
CA LYS A 175 3.55 -11.22 -4.11
C LYS A 175 3.13 -10.21 -5.16
N VAL A 176 1.85 -10.22 -5.54
CA VAL A 176 1.34 -9.36 -6.61
C VAL A 176 0.23 -8.46 -6.09
N GLY A 177 0.41 -7.16 -6.27
CA GLY A 177 -0.64 -6.17 -6.11
C GLY A 177 -1.64 -6.27 -7.27
N ALA A 178 -2.92 -6.35 -6.98
CA ALA A 178 -4.00 -6.34 -7.97
C ALA A 178 -4.75 -5.01 -7.87
N GLU A 179 -4.53 -4.11 -8.83
CA GLU A 179 -5.06 -2.75 -8.80
C GLU A 179 -6.35 -2.58 -9.62
N SER A 180 -7.35 -1.96 -8.99
CA SER A 180 -8.65 -1.65 -9.60
C SER A 180 -9.09 -0.23 -9.25
N ALA A 181 -10.12 0.28 -9.92
CA ALA A 181 -10.53 1.68 -9.82
C ALA A 181 -11.82 1.88 -8.99
N VAL A 182 -11.72 1.72 -7.66
CA VAL A 182 -12.81 2.00 -6.70
C VAL A 182 -14.14 1.33 -7.09
N ASP A 183 -14.05 0.08 -7.54
CA ASP A 183 -15.20 -0.73 -7.91
C ASP A 183 -14.99 -2.20 -7.52
N ILE A 184 -15.92 -2.72 -6.70
CA ILE A 184 -15.89 -4.11 -6.21
C ILE A 184 -15.90 -5.16 -7.32
N ASN A 185 -16.61 -4.91 -8.43
CA ASN A 185 -16.68 -5.86 -9.54
C ASN A 185 -15.37 -5.87 -10.31
N LEU A 186 -14.73 -4.71 -10.51
CA LEU A 186 -13.40 -4.65 -11.13
C LEU A 186 -12.35 -5.36 -10.26
N ALA A 187 -12.35 -5.11 -8.95
CA ALA A 187 -11.47 -5.82 -8.01
C ALA A 187 -11.68 -7.34 -8.09
N LYS A 188 -12.95 -7.78 -8.04
CA LYS A 188 -13.29 -9.21 -8.13
C LYS A 188 -12.89 -9.82 -9.47
N GLN A 189 -13.14 -9.13 -10.59
CA GLN A 189 -12.80 -9.60 -11.92
C GLN A 189 -11.28 -9.76 -12.07
N LEU A 190 -10.51 -8.78 -11.59
CA LEU A 190 -9.05 -8.86 -11.63
C LEU A 190 -8.54 -10.06 -10.82
N ASN A 191 -9.07 -10.28 -9.62
CA ASN A 191 -8.73 -11.46 -8.80
C ASN A 191 -9.09 -12.78 -9.49
N VAL A 192 -10.23 -12.84 -10.19
CA VAL A 192 -10.63 -14.01 -10.98
C VAL A 192 -9.63 -14.28 -12.10
N VAL A 193 -9.27 -13.28 -12.90
CA VAL A 193 -8.35 -13.52 -14.04
C VAL A 193 -6.92 -13.79 -13.57
N MET A 194 -6.48 -13.20 -12.46
CA MET A 194 -5.19 -13.48 -11.82
C MET A 194 -5.11 -14.91 -11.30
N THR A 195 -6.16 -15.41 -10.66
CA THR A 195 -6.21 -16.80 -10.17
C THR A 195 -6.36 -17.80 -11.31
N GLN A 196 -7.10 -17.48 -12.37
CA GLN A 196 -7.16 -18.29 -13.60
C GLN A 196 -5.82 -18.37 -14.34
N LEU A 197 -5.00 -17.31 -14.27
CA LEU A 197 -3.62 -17.32 -14.77
C LEU A 197 -2.73 -18.28 -13.97
N GLY A 198 -3.11 -18.58 -12.72
CA GLY A 198 -2.42 -19.52 -11.83
C GLY A 198 -1.82 -18.89 -10.59
N VAL A 199 -1.94 -17.56 -10.40
CA VAL A 199 -1.44 -16.89 -9.19
C VAL A 199 -2.31 -17.31 -8.02
N LYS A 200 -1.70 -17.74 -6.91
CA LYS A 200 -2.47 -18.19 -5.74
C LYS A 200 -3.16 -16.99 -5.10
N ALA A 201 -4.39 -17.19 -4.62
CA ALA A 201 -5.11 -16.14 -3.90
C ALA A 201 -4.35 -15.62 -2.67
N GLN A 202 -3.55 -16.48 -2.03
CA GLN A 202 -2.69 -16.15 -0.88
C GLN A 202 -1.38 -15.43 -1.26
N ASP A 203 -1.17 -15.18 -2.55
CA ASP A 203 -0.06 -14.39 -3.07
C ASP A 203 -0.53 -13.04 -3.65
N ILE A 204 -1.84 -12.73 -3.58
CA ILE A 204 -2.45 -11.51 -4.12
C ILE A 204 -2.81 -10.56 -2.98
N VAL A 205 -2.45 -9.28 -3.13
CA VAL A 205 -2.90 -8.17 -2.29
C VAL A 205 -3.67 -7.19 -3.16
N MET A 206 -4.89 -6.80 -2.79
CA MET A 206 -5.68 -5.85 -3.57
C MET A 206 -5.23 -4.41 -3.31
N ASN A 207 -5.05 -3.63 -4.37
CA ASN A 207 -5.07 -2.17 -4.33
C ASN A 207 -6.37 -1.69 -4.97
N VAL A 208 -7.40 -1.44 -4.17
CA VAL A 208 -8.75 -1.20 -4.69
C VAL A 208 -8.97 0.23 -5.20
N GLY A 209 -7.90 1.02 -5.30
CA GLY A 209 -7.95 2.45 -5.56
C GLY A 209 -8.29 3.24 -4.29
N SER A 210 -7.92 4.51 -4.29
CA SER A 210 -8.19 5.42 -3.17
C SER A 210 -8.39 6.84 -3.67
N ALA A 211 -8.61 7.74 -2.73
CA ALA A 211 -8.70 9.17 -2.91
C ALA A 211 -8.33 9.85 -1.59
N ALA A 212 -7.99 11.12 -1.61
CA ALA A 212 -7.81 11.88 -0.37
C ALA A 212 -9.17 12.19 0.27
N VAL A 213 -9.18 12.35 1.61
CA VAL A 213 -10.36 12.88 2.31
C VAL A 213 -10.82 14.21 1.67
N GLY A 214 -12.13 14.36 1.44
CA GLY A 214 -12.70 15.53 0.76
C GLY A 214 -12.71 15.45 -0.78
N TYR A 215 -12.09 14.43 -1.38
CA TYR A 215 -11.96 14.28 -2.83
C TYR A 215 -12.64 13.00 -3.35
N GLY A 216 -13.92 12.78 -3.01
CA GLY A 216 -14.65 11.58 -3.41
C GLY A 216 -14.34 10.34 -2.56
N PHE A 217 -13.76 10.55 -1.38
CA PHE A 217 -13.37 9.49 -0.45
C PHE A 217 -14.53 8.59 -0.01
N GLU A 218 -15.77 9.11 0.02
CA GLU A 218 -16.97 8.34 0.35
C GLU A 218 -17.22 7.16 -0.59
N TYR A 219 -16.77 7.24 -1.85
CA TYR A 219 -16.82 6.13 -2.81
C TYR A 219 -15.81 5.04 -2.45
N VAL A 220 -14.64 5.42 -1.96
CA VAL A 220 -13.58 4.51 -1.50
C VAL A 220 -14.09 3.70 -0.32
N VAL A 221 -14.58 4.38 0.72
CA VAL A 221 -15.15 3.75 1.93
C VAL A 221 -16.27 2.78 1.56
N SER A 222 -17.24 3.25 0.76
CA SER A 222 -18.37 2.41 0.35
C SER A 222 -17.93 1.17 -0.42
N THR A 223 -16.87 1.27 -1.22
CA THR A 223 -16.32 0.13 -1.96
C THR A 223 -15.62 -0.86 -1.02
N MET A 224 -14.79 -0.37 -0.10
CA MET A 224 -14.08 -1.20 0.86
C MET A 224 -15.03 -1.92 1.83
N ASP A 225 -16.06 -1.24 2.34
CA ASP A 225 -17.10 -1.83 3.18
C ASP A 225 -17.84 -2.96 2.45
N ARG A 226 -18.15 -2.76 1.16
CA ARG A 226 -18.78 -3.79 0.32
C ARG A 226 -17.85 -4.97 0.10
N ILE A 227 -16.56 -4.73 -0.10
CA ILE A 227 -15.55 -5.79 -0.27
C ILE A 227 -15.43 -6.62 1.01
N LYS A 228 -15.19 -6.00 2.17
CA LYS A 228 -15.10 -6.72 3.46
C LYS A 228 -16.42 -7.41 3.81
N GLY A 229 -17.56 -6.77 3.54
CA GLY A 229 -18.89 -7.35 3.70
C GLY A 229 -19.10 -8.61 2.86
N ALA A 230 -18.72 -8.59 1.57
CA ALA A 230 -18.79 -9.76 0.69
C ALA A 230 -17.79 -10.85 1.11
N ALA A 231 -16.55 -10.49 1.40
CA ALA A 231 -15.49 -11.41 1.79
C ALA A 231 -15.85 -12.20 3.06
N LEU A 232 -16.34 -11.51 4.10
CA LEU A 232 -16.62 -12.10 5.41
C LEU A 232 -18.05 -12.64 5.55
N SER A 233 -19.06 -11.88 5.12
CA SER A 233 -20.47 -12.26 5.32
C SER A 233 -20.98 -13.21 4.24
N GLN A 234 -20.52 -13.05 3.00
CA GLN A 234 -20.97 -13.84 1.86
C GLN A 234 -19.97 -14.94 1.48
N ASN A 235 -18.82 -15.00 2.17
CA ASN A 235 -17.73 -15.93 1.89
C ASN A 235 -17.27 -15.86 0.42
N ASP A 236 -17.19 -14.64 -0.13
CA ASP A 236 -16.74 -14.41 -1.50
C ASP A 236 -15.22 -14.53 -1.58
N ASN A 237 -14.75 -15.73 -1.96
CA ASN A 237 -13.33 -16.06 -2.01
C ASN A 237 -12.49 -15.20 -2.96
N MET A 238 -13.11 -14.55 -3.95
CA MET A 238 -12.43 -13.64 -4.87
C MET A 238 -12.32 -12.21 -4.33
N LEU A 239 -12.81 -11.96 -3.11
CA LEU A 239 -12.66 -10.71 -2.39
C LEU A 239 -11.99 -10.91 -1.01
N GLN A 240 -11.55 -12.13 -0.72
CA GLN A 240 -10.86 -12.48 0.53
C GLN A 240 -9.36 -12.17 0.49
N MET A 241 -8.85 -11.42 -0.47
CA MET A 241 -7.45 -10.96 -0.45
C MET A 241 -7.32 -9.77 0.52
N PRO A 242 -6.17 -9.58 1.20
CA PRO A 242 -5.94 -8.37 1.98
C PRO A 242 -5.87 -7.13 1.08
N ILE A 243 -6.13 -5.96 1.64
CA ILE A 243 -6.12 -4.67 0.95
C ILE A 243 -4.89 -3.86 1.37
N ILE A 244 -4.12 -3.37 0.40
CA ILE A 244 -3.10 -2.33 0.59
C ILE A 244 -3.54 -1.04 -0.09
N THR A 245 -3.30 0.11 0.54
CA THR A 245 -3.73 1.40 0.00
C THR A 245 -2.58 2.39 -0.11
N THR A 246 -2.38 2.92 -1.31
CA THR A 246 -1.42 3.98 -1.63
C THR A 246 -1.99 5.35 -1.23
N VAL A 247 -1.83 5.73 0.04
CA VAL A 247 -2.44 6.95 0.60
C VAL A 247 -1.61 8.21 0.28
N ALA A 248 -0.28 8.06 0.22
CA ALA A 248 0.67 9.14 -0.03
C ALA A 248 0.35 9.95 -1.29
N ASP A 249 0.23 9.28 -2.44
CA ASP A 249 -0.06 9.92 -3.72
C ASP A 249 -1.36 10.74 -3.70
N GLU A 250 -2.41 10.15 -3.14
CA GLU A 250 -3.72 10.79 -3.09
C GLU A 250 -3.67 12.02 -2.19
N SER A 251 -3.12 11.86 -0.98
CA SER A 251 -3.13 12.90 0.05
C SER A 251 -2.22 14.07 -0.27
N TRP A 252 -1.09 13.85 -0.94
CA TRP A 252 -0.14 14.91 -1.30
C TRP A 252 -0.38 15.49 -2.71
N SER A 253 -1.40 15.03 -3.42
CA SER A 253 -1.80 15.61 -4.72
C SER A 253 -2.86 16.70 -4.61
N VAL A 254 -3.50 16.84 -3.44
CA VAL A 254 -4.61 17.75 -3.24
C VAL A 254 -4.18 19.13 -2.76
N LYS A 255 -5.02 20.12 -3.04
CA LYS A 255 -4.70 21.53 -2.81
C LYS A 255 -4.44 21.84 -1.34
N GLU A 256 -5.22 21.25 -0.44
CA GLU A 256 -5.14 21.40 1.01
C GLU A 256 -3.83 20.84 1.57
N ALA A 257 -3.12 19.97 0.86
CA ALA A 257 -1.81 19.47 1.29
C ALA A 257 -0.62 20.26 0.70
N MET A 258 -0.85 21.03 -0.37
CA MET A 258 0.26 21.57 -1.20
C MET A 258 0.21 23.09 -1.47
N ALA A 259 -0.94 23.75 -1.36
CA ALA A 259 -1.04 25.20 -1.57
C ALA A 259 -0.12 25.95 -0.59
N SER A 260 0.48 27.07 -0.98
CA SER A 260 1.31 27.84 -0.03
C SER A 260 0.46 28.54 1.03
N GLU A 261 1.08 28.93 2.15
CA GLU A 261 0.41 29.78 3.16
C GLU A 261 0.13 31.19 2.66
N GLU A 262 0.88 31.67 1.65
CA GLU A 262 0.62 32.95 1.00
C GLU A 262 -0.65 32.90 0.13
N ASP A 263 -0.86 31.79 -0.57
CA ASP A 263 -2.03 31.58 -1.43
C ASP A 263 -3.30 31.29 -0.62
N MET A 264 -3.16 30.64 0.54
CA MET A 264 -4.27 30.19 1.41
C MET A 264 -3.99 30.47 2.90
N PRO A 265 -3.90 31.76 3.31
CA PRO A 265 -3.54 32.12 4.68
C PRO A 265 -4.55 31.65 5.73
N GLU A 266 -5.81 31.45 5.35
CA GLU A 266 -6.87 30.97 6.24
C GLU A 266 -6.78 29.47 6.57
N TRP A 267 -5.96 28.70 5.85
CA TRP A 267 -5.80 27.25 6.08
C TRP A 267 -4.71 26.91 7.10
N GLY A 268 -3.95 27.90 7.57
CA GLY A 268 -2.89 27.70 8.57
C GLY A 268 -1.67 26.95 8.02
N SER A 269 -0.90 26.38 8.95
CA SER A 269 0.41 25.77 8.67
C SER A 269 0.34 24.71 7.57
N LEU A 270 1.12 24.91 6.50
CA LEU A 270 1.16 24.01 5.34
C LEU A 270 1.60 22.59 5.75
N GLU A 271 2.66 22.49 6.55
CA GLU A 271 3.18 21.19 7.00
C GLU A 271 2.15 20.46 7.87
N GLU A 272 1.56 21.15 8.85
CA GLU A 272 0.58 20.54 9.75
C GLU A 272 -0.66 20.02 9.00
N ARG A 273 -1.19 20.81 8.06
CA ARG A 273 -2.37 20.37 7.29
C ARG A 273 -2.04 19.29 6.28
N GLY A 274 -0.87 19.31 5.64
CA GLY A 274 -0.43 18.24 4.74
C GLY A 274 -0.32 16.90 5.47
N ILE A 275 0.34 16.89 6.63
CA ILE A 275 0.41 15.72 7.51
C ILE A 275 -0.98 15.28 7.93
N SER A 276 -1.85 16.22 8.30
CA SER A 276 -3.23 15.93 8.70
C SER A 276 -4.04 15.29 7.57
N MET A 277 -3.89 15.74 6.31
CA MET A 277 -4.57 15.14 5.15
C MET A 277 -4.17 13.68 4.97
N GLU A 278 -2.88 13.38 5.06
CA GLU A 278 -2.36 12.02 4.95
C GLU A 278 -2.82 11.12 6.11
N VAL A 279 -2.75 11.63 7.36
CA VAL A 279 -3.23 10.91 8.56
C VAL A 279 -4.73 10.63 8.49
N GLN A 280 -5.56 11.61 8.13
CA GLN A 280 -7.00 11.42 8.08
C GLN A 280 -7.39 10.40 7.00
N THR A 281 -6.77 10.48 5.84
CA THR A 281 -7.00 9.52 4.75
C THR A 281 -6.57 8.11 5.16
N ALA A 282 -5.37 7.97 5.76
CA ALA A 282 -4.87 6.68 6.25
C ALA A 282 -5.76 6.07 7.34
N ALA A 283 -6.15 6.87 8.33
CA ALA A 283 -7.02 6.42 9.42
C ALA A 283 -8.38 5.93 8.88
N ALA A 284 -8.93 6.65 7.91
CA ALA A 284 -10.23 6.33 7.35
C ALA A 284 -10.20 5.06 6.49
N VAL A 285 -9.20 4.85 5.64
CA VAL A 285 -9.09 3.58 4.87
C VAL A 285 -8.80 2.39 5.78
N LEU A 286 -8.01 2.55 6.84
CA LEU A 286 -7.80 1.52 7.86
C LEU A 286 -9.11 1.14 8.55
N ALA A 287 -9.92 2.14 8.95
CA ALA A 287 -11.25 1.90 9.53
C ALA A 287 -12.23 1.23 8.55
N SER A 288 -12.04 1.39 7.23
CA SER A 288 -12.84 0.75 6.18
C SER A 288 -12.29 -0.61 5.71
N GLY A 289 -11.09 -1.00 6.15
CA GLY A 289 -10.57 -2.34 5.95
C GLY A 289 -9.28 -2.47 5.13
N SER A 290 -8.45 -1.44 5.06
CA SER A 290 -7.07 -1.63 4.62
C SER A 290 -6.30 -2.48 5.64
N ASP A 291 -5.59 -3.47 5.15
CA ASP A 291 -4.66 -4.30 5.92
C ASP A 291 -3.24 -3.70 5.90
N ALA A 292 -2.96 -2.82 4.95
CA ALA A 292 -1.76 -1.99 4.91
C ALA A 292 -2.02 -0.62 4.26
N VAL A 293 -1.27 0.39 4.68
CA VAL A 293 -1.26 1.73 4.06
C VAL A 293 0.16 2.15 3.73
N ILE A 294 0.33 2.94 2.67
CA ILE A 294 1.61 3.51 2.25
C ILE A 294 1.54 5.02 2.41
N LEU A 295 2.42 5.56 3.26
CA LEU A 295 2.51 6.98 3.63
C LEU A 295 3.89 7.53 3.29
N LYS A 296 4.01 8.84 3.19
CA LYS A 296 5.25 9.53 2.81
C LYS A 296 5.89 10.25 3.99
N HIS A 297 5.09 10.91 4.83
CA HIS A 297 5.63 11.76 5.89
C HIS A 297 5.93 10.96 7.18
N PRO A 298 7.14 11.05 7.76
CA PRO A 298 7.51 10.29 8.98
C PRO A 298 6.57 10.51 10.17
N GLN A 299 6.09 11.75 10.36
CA GLN A 299 5.10 12.04 11.41
C GLN A 299 3.75 11.34 11.16
N SER A 300 3.30 11.24 9.90
CA SER A 300 2.08 10.50 9.55
C SER A 300 2.25 9.02 9.89
N VAL A 301 3.41 8.43 9.54
CA VAL A 301 3.75 7.03 9.83
C VAL A 301 3.71 6.76 11.33
N ALA A 302 4.40 7.57 12.14
CA ALA A 302 4.41 7.43 13.59
C ALA A 302 3.00 7.58 14.19
N THR A 303 2.22 8.53 13.69
CA THR A 303 0.85 8.80 14.15
C THR A 303 -0.08 7.63 13.86
N ILE A 304 -0.05 7.09 12.64
CA ILE A 304 -0.90 5.96 12.23
C ILE A 304 -0.47 4.66 12.91
N SER A 305 0.84 4.41 13.04
CA SER A 305 1.35 3.27 13.80
C SER A 305 0.88 3.31 15.26
N LYS A 306 0.89 4.50 15.88
CA LYS A 306 0.35 4.69 17.23
C LYS A 306 -1.15 4.44 17.29
N MET A 307 -1.93 4.98 16.36
CA MET A 307 -3.37 4.75 16.29
C MET A 307 -3.70 3.25 16.19
N ILE A 308 -3.01 2.52 15.31
CA ILE A 308 -3.18 1.06 15.17
C ILE A 308 -2.91 0.36 16.51
N LYS A 309 -1.82 0.70 17.20
CA LYS A 309 -1.50 0.12 18.52
C LYS A 309 -2.53 0.42 19.60
N GLU A 310 -3.21 1.56 19.53
CA GLU A 310 -4.25 1.95 20.51
C GLU A 310 -5.61 1.31 20.22
N LEU A 311 -5.88 0.90 18.97
CA LEU A 311 -7.14 0.27 18.54
C LEU A 311 -7.11 -1.27 18.56
N MET A 312 -5.93 -1.86 18.72
CA MET A 312 -5.71 -3.31 18.79
C MET A 312 -5.64 -3.81 20.23
#